data_AF-A0AAD1SWK3-F1
#
_entry.id   AF-A0AAD1SWK3-F1
#
_cell.length_a   1.000
_cell.length_b   1.000
_cell.length_c   1.000
_cell.angle_alpha   90.00
_cell.angle_beta   90.00
_cell.angle_gamma   90.00
#
_symmetry.space_group_name_H-M   'P 1'
#
loop_
_entity.id
_entity.type
_entity.pdbx_description
1 polymer ?
#
loop_
_entity_poly.entity_id
_entity_poly.type
_entity_poly.pdbx_seq_one_letter_code
_entity_poly.pdbx_strand_id
1 'polypeptide(L)'
;MGFPNIKAYYHSAILTNVIRWYMVPSWLHTIFPTSPDLCWRCHTTKGTMLHMWWTCERVNSLWKVTATLIKKVTDLQITHDPKTILLRSLPDNTPKPIQKIIYLMLSTVSILIARKWKTTELPSPREIENVMTSTEEYELLMWNQAKIGKISPHTATMWRNYLKQANTEPT
;
A
#
# COMPACT_ATOMS: atom_id res chain seq x y z
N MET A 1 30.60 2.51 26.19
CA MET A 1 29.20 2.75 25.76
C MET A 1 28.86 1.71 24.71
N GLY A 2 28.09 0.68 25.07
CA GLY A 2 27.70 -0.39 24.14
C GLY A 2 26.61 0.10 23.19
N PHE A 3 26.78 -0.15 21.88
CA PHE A 3 25.74 0.12 20.90
C PHE A 3 24.46 -0.64 21.29
N PRO A 4 23.29 0.02 21.34
CA PRO A 4 22.04 -0.66 21.66
C PRO A 4 21.79 -1.77 20.65
N ASN A 5 21.36 -2.93 21.15
CA ASN A 5 21.09 -4.11 20.35
C ASN A 5 20.11 -3.78 19.23
N ILE A 6 20.62 -3.76 18.00
CA ILE A 6 19.90 -3.37 16.79
C ILE A 6 18.59 -4.18 16.63
N LYS A 7 18.57 -5.47 17.01
CA LYS A 7 17.34 -6.28 17.01
C LYS A 7 16.28 -5.77 17.99
N ALA A 8 16.67 -5.30 19.18
CA ALA A 8 15.72 -4.78 20.17
C ALA A 8 15.10 -3.45 19.71
N TYR A 9 15.90 -2.60 19.05
CA TYR A 9 15.40 -1.38 18.41
C TYR A 9 14.41 -1.68 17.26
N TYR A 10 14.75 -2.62 16.37
CA TYR A 10 13.85 -3.05 15.29
C TYR A 10 12.56 -3.68 15.82
N HIS A 11 12.62 -4.53 16.85
CA HIS A 11 11.44 -5.15 17.44
C HIS A 11 10.51 -4.10 18.08
N SER A 12 11.08 -3.14 18.81
CA SER A 12 10.35 -2.02 19.40
C SER A 12 9.74 -1.09 18.35
N ALA A 13 10.48 -0.76 17.30
CA ALA A 13 10.00 0.09 16.22
C ALA A 13 8.87 -0.58 15.40
N ILE A 14 8.99 -1.88 15.11
CA ILE A 14 7.94 -2.64 14.42
C ILE A 14 6.68 -2.70 15.30
N LEU A 15 6.80 -3.10 16.57
CA LEU A 15 5.66 -3.15 17.50
C LEU A 15 4.98 -1.79 17.64
N THR A 16 5.74 -0.70 17.78
CA THR A 16 5.19 0.66 17.92
C THR A 16 4.42 1.11 16.68
N ASN A 17 4.92 0.83 15.47
CA ASN A 17 4.25 1.18 14.22
C ASN A 17 3.01 0.32 13.96
N VAL A 18 3.11 -0.99 14.23
CA VAL A 18 2.00 -1.94 14.13
C VAL A 18 0.88 -1.48 15.06
N ILE A 19 1.14 -1.31 16.35
CA ILE A 19 0.14 -0.88 17.34
C ILE A 19 -0.54 0.44 16.91
N ARG A 20 0.23 1.41 16.39
CA ARG A 20 -0.31 2.69 15.90
C ARG A 20 -1.39 2.53 14.82
N TRP A 21 -1.26 1.52 13.95
CA TRP A 21 -2.21 1.23 12.86
C TRP A 21 -3.38 0.34 13.28
N TYR A 22 -3.24 -0.43 14.36
CA TYR A 22 -4.37 -1.19 14.96
C TYR A 22 -5.25 -0.33 15.87
N MET A 23 -4.78 0.87 16.28
CA MET A 23 -5.62 1.83 16.99
C MET A 23 -6.63 2.47 16.04
N VAL A 24 -7.89 2.10 16.16
CA VAL A 24 -9.01 2.67 15.41
C VAL A 24 -9.96 3.45 16.31
N PRO A 25 -10.78 4.37 15.78
CA PRO A 25 -11.71 5.17 16.57
C PRO A 25 -12.61 4.35 17.50
N SER A 26 -13.16 3.23 17.02
CA SER A 26 -14.00 2.35 17.83
C SER A 26 -13.28 1.74 19.03
N TRP A 27 -12.01 1.36 18.86
CA TRP A 27 -11.18 0.86 19.95
C TRP A 27 -10.77 1.97 20.91
N LEU A 28 -10.41 3.14 20.39
CA LEU A 28 -10.08 4.31 21.21
C LEU A 28 -11.26 4.79 22.04
N HIS A 29 -12.47 4.80 21.51
CA HIS A 29 -13.69 5.11 22.26
C HIS A 29 -13.93 4.14 23.42
N THR A 30 -13.53 2.87 23.27
CA THR A 30 -13.66 1.86 24.33
C THR A 30 -12.70 2.15 25.49
N ILE A 31 -11.50 2.67 25.21
CA ILE A 31 -10.49 3.02 26.24
C ILE A 31 -10.73 4.42 26.80
N PHE A 32 -11.09 5.36 25.94
CA PHE A 32 -11.31 6.78 26.23
C PHE A 32 -12.70 7.18 25.71
N PRO A 33 -13.76 7.04 26.53
CA PRO A 33 -15.15 7.30 26.09
C PRO A 33 -15.41 8.72 25.59
N THR A 34 -14.54 9.68 25.92
CA THR A 34 -14.59 11.06 25.42
C THR A 34 -14.15 11.19 23.95
N SER A 35 -13.45 10.21 23.40
CA SER A 35 -13.04 10.18 22.00
C SER A 35 -14.21 9.72 21.12
N PRO A 36 -14.47 10.36 19.96
CA PRO A 36 -15.53 9.91 19.06
C PRO A 36 -15.20 8.53 18.47
N ASP A 37 -16.20 7.67 18.34
CA ASP A 37 -16.04 6.33 17.73
C ASP A 37 -16.15 6.34 16.19
N LEU A 38 -16.35 7.52 15.61
CA LEU A 38 -16.51 7.75 14.18
C LEU A 38 -15.18 7.67 13.42
N CYS A 39 -15.26 7.20 12.17
CA CYS A 39 -14.13 7.14 11.24
C CYS A 39 -13.46 8.50 11.09
N TRP A 40 -12.14 8.54 11.21
CA TRP A 40 -11.35 9.76 11.02
C TRP A 40 -11.40 10.32 9.60
N ARG A 41 -11.88 9.57 8.60
CA ARG A 41 -11.87 9.98 7.19
C ARG A 41 -13.23 10.48 6.73
N CYS A 42 -14.28 9.71 6.96
CA CYS A 42 -15.63 10.08 6.51
C CYS A 42 -16.46 10.78 7.58
N HIS A 43 -16.12 10.65 8.87
CA HIS A 43 -16.88 11.20 10.00
C HIS A 43 -18.37 10.80 10.08
N THR A 44 -18.80 9.79 9.31
CA THR A 44 -20.22 9.38 9.25
C THR A 44 -20.49 7.99 9.81
N THR A 45 -19.51 7.08 9.73
CA THR A 45 -19.66 5.67 10.15
C THR A 45 -18.66 5.36 11.26
N LYS A 46 -19.00 4.42 12.14
CA LYS A 46 -18.10 3.91 13.18
C LYS A 46 -16.77 3.45 12.58
N GLY A 47 -15.68 3.96 13.13
CA GLY A 47 -14.31 3.66 12.70
C GLY A 47 -13.84 2.31 13.21
N THR A 48 -14.26 1.23 12.57
CA THR A 48 -13.73 -0.13 12.77
C THR A 48 -12.49 -0.36 11.89
N MET A 49 -11.70 -1.40 12.18
CA MET A 49 -10.56 -1.79 11.33
C MET A 49 -10.98 -2.03 9.88
N LEU A 50 -12.03 -2.84 9.68
CA LEU A 50 -12.54 -3.13 8.33
C LEU A 50 -13.05 -1.86 7.64
N HIS A 51 -13.71 -0.97 8.38
CA HIS A 51 -14.16 0.30 7.81
C HIS A 51 -12.99 1.17 7.35
N MET A 52 -12.01 1.37 8.23
CA MET A 52 -10.84 2.21 7.96
C MET A 52 -9.94 1.68 6.84
N TRP A 53 -9.96 0.38 6.55
CA TRP A 53 -9.17 -0.25 5.48
C TRP A 53 -9.96 -0.54 4.20
N TRP A 54 -11.28 -0.69 4.25
CA TRP A 54 -12.06 -1.18 3.11
C TRP A 54 -13.40 -0.47 2.89
N THR A 55 -14.31 -0.53 3.87
CA THR A 55 -15.71 -0.12 3.64
C THR A 55 -15.94 1.38 3.75
N CYS A 56 -14.95 2.15 4.23
CA CYS A 56 -15.00 3.61 4.15
C CYS A 56 -15.00 4.01 2.67
N GLU A 57 -16.02 4.76 2.24
CA GLU A 57 -16.19 5.16 0.84
C GLU A 57 -14.94 5.83 0.25
N ARG A 58 -14.29 6.72 1.03
CA ARG A 58 -13.07 7.40 0.61
C ARG A 58 -11.91 6.42 0.37
N VAL A 59 -11.77 5.42 1.24
CA VAL A 59 -10.74 4.37 1.13
C VAL A 59 -11.08 3.40 0.00
N ASN A 60 -12.35 3.05 -0.15
CA ASN A 60 -12.83 2.19 -1.24
C ASN A 60 -12.56 2.84 -2.61
N SER A 61 -12.80 4.14 -2.74
CA SER A 61 -12.47 4.91 -3.94
C SER A 61 -10.98 4.86 -4.26
N LEU A 62 -10.12 4.95 -3.24
CA LEU A 62 -8.67 4.82 -3.42
C LEU A 62 -8.28 3.44 -3.94
N TRP A 63 -8.92 2.37 -3.44
CA TRP A 63 -8.70 1.01 -3.92
C TRP A 63 -9.15 0.82 -5.37
N LYS A 64 -10.24 1.46 -5.80
CA LYS A 64 -10.66 1.45 -7.22
C LYS A 64 -9.63 2.12 -8.14
N VAL A 65 -9.07 3.26 -7.73
CA VAL A 65 -7.97 3.93 -8.46
C VAL A 65 -6.76 2.99 -8.54
N THR A 66 -6.41 2.36 -7.42
CA THR A 66 -5.29 1.42 -7.34
C THR A 66 -5.49 0.21 -8.28
N ALA A 67 -6.68 -0.38 -8.30
CA ALA A 67 -7.03 -1.49 -9.19
C ALA A 67 -6.94 -1.07 -10.67
N THR A 68 -7.34 0.16 -10.99
CA THR A 68 -7.22 0.73 -12.34
C THR A 68 -5.75 0.87 -12.75
N LEU A 69 -4.90 1.38 -11.86
CA LEU A 69 -3.46 1.49 -12.10
C LEU A 69 -2.80 0.12 -12.27
N ILE A 70 -3.17 -0.86 -11.45
CA ILE A 70 -2.71 -2.25 -11.57
C ILE A 70 -3.07 -2.81 -12.96
N LYS A 71 -4.31 -2.61 -13.41
CA LYS A 71 -4.75 -3.03 -14.74
C LYS A 71 -3.91 -2.36 -15.83
N LYS A 72 -3.64 -1.06 -15.73
CA LYS A 72 -2.80 -0.34 -16.72
C LYS A 72 -1.36 -0.87 -16.78
N VAL A 73 -0.76 -1.19 -15.62
CA VAL A 73 0.66 -1.62 -15.56
C VAL A 73 0.84 -3.09 -15.94
N THR A 74 -0.13 -3.95 -15.60
CA THR A 74 0.03 -5.40 -15.71
C THR A 74 -0.86 -6.06 -16.76
N ASP A 75 -1.78 -5.30 -17.35
CA ASP A 75 -2.89 -5.78 -18.20
C ASP A 75 -3.81 -6.82 -17.52
N LEU A 76 -3.68 -6.98 -16.19
CA LEU A 76 -4.48 -7.91 -15.40
C LEU A 76 -5.57 -7.15 -14.63
N GLN A 77 -6.81 -7.58 -14.82
CA GLN A 77 -7.93 -7.12 -14.01
C GLN A 77 -8.02 -7.94 -12.72
N ILE A 78 -7.77 -7.28 -11.58
CA ILE A 78 -7.94 -7.89 -10.26
C ILE A 78 -9.39 -7.73 -9.77
N THR A 79 -9.86 -8.70 -8.99
CA THR A 79 -11.17 -8.61 -8.33
C THR A 79 -11.14 -7.51 -7.27
N HIS A 80 -12.13 -6.61 -7.29
CA HIS A 80 -12.25 -5.53 -6.32
C HIS A 80 -13.01 -6.00 -5.08
N ASP A 81 -12.33 -6.81 -4.28
CA ASP A 81 -12.83 -7.35 -3.02
C ASP A 81 -11.73 -7.33 -1.94
N PRO A 82 -12.09 -7.35 -0.64
CA PRO A 82 -11.10 -7.22 0.41
C PRO A 82 -10.14 -8.43 0.49
N LYS A 83 -10.54 -9.62 0.05
CA LYS A 83 -9.65 -10.81 0.03
C LYS A 83 -8.54 -10.60 -1.00
N THR A 84 -8.88 -10.12 -2.19
CA THR A 84 -7.88 -9.83 -3.23
C THR A 84 -6.97 -8.68 -2.83
N ILE A 85 -7.54 -7.56 -2.39
CA ILE A 85 -6.80 -6.31 -2.16
C ILE A 85 -6.05 -6.30 -0.82
N LEU A 86 -6.73 -6.62 0.28
CA LEU A 86 -6.11 -6.55 1.61
C LEU A 86 -5.28 -7.80 1.91
N LEU A 87 -5.80 -8.98 1.56
CA LEU A 87 -5.14 -10.26 1.86
C LEU A 87 -4.22 -10.74 0.73
N ARG A 88 -4.11 -9.98 -0.38
CA ARG A 88 -3.21 -10.31 -1.49
C ARG A 88 -3.50 -11.71 -2.07
N SER A 89 -4.77 -12.10 -2.12
CA SER A 89 -5.19 -13.40 -2.64
C SER A 89 -5.47 -13.30 -4.14
N LEU A 90 -4.47 -13.54 -4.97
CA LEU A 90 -4.63 -13.60 -6.43
C LEU A 90 -4.98 -15.01 -6.92
N PRO A 91 -5.55 -15.15 -8.14
CA PRO A 91 -5.74 -16.45 -8.78
C PRO A 91 -4.43 -17.22 -8.92
N ASP A 92 -4.45 -18.54 -8.68
CA ASP A 92 -3.26 -19.40 -8.68
C ASP A 92 -2.52 -19.40 -10.03
N ASN A 93 -3.25 -19.19 -11.13
CA ASN A 93 -2.71 -19.10 -12.48
C ASN A 93 -2.02 -17.76 -12.80
N THR A 94 -2.01 -16.79 -11.88
CA THR A 94 -1.34 -15.51 -12.10
C THR A 94 0.18 -15.71 -12.17
N PRO A 95 0.90 -15.24 -13.20
CA PRO A 95 2.35 -15.40 -13.26
C PRO A 95 3.06 -14.78 -12.04
N LYS A 96 4.03 -15.50 -11.45
CA LYS A 96 4.77 -15.05 -10.24
C LYS A 96 5.37 -13.64 -10.35
N PRO A 97 5.96 -13.22 -11.50
CA PRO A 97 6.45 -11.86 -11.65
C PRO A 97 5.34 -10.81 -11.55
N ILE A 98 4.16 -11.08 -12.14
CA ILE A 98 2.99 -10.21 -12.08
C ILE A 98 2.43 -10.16 -10.65
N GLN A 99 2.32 -11.31 -9.97
CA GLN A 99 1.90 -11.35 -8.56
C GLN A 99 2.76 -10.43 -7.69
N LYS A 100 4.10 -10.50 -7.85
CA LYS A 100 5.03 -9.67 -7.08
C LYS A 100 4.77 -8.18 -7.26
N ILE A 101 4.51 -7.75 -8.50
CA ILE A 101 4.25 -6.35 -8.85
C ILE A 101 2.93 -5.89 -8.24
N ILE A 102 1.87 -6.69 -8.38
CA ILE A 102 0.57 -6.39 -7.78
C ILE A 102 0.71 -6.27 -6.26
N TYR A 103 1.42 -7.18 -5.61
CA TYR A 103 1.64 -7.13 -4.16
C TYR A 103 2.43 -5.90 -3.74
N LEU A 104 3.42 -5.49 -4.53
CA LEU A 104 4.17 -4.27 -4.29
C LEU A 104 3.25 -3.05 -4.35
N MET A 105 2.47 -2.91 -5.42
CA MET A 105 1.53 -1.79 -5.60
C MET A 105 0.49 -1.71 -4.47
N LEU A 106 -0.14 -2.84 -4.12
CA LEU A 106 -1.10 -2.93 -3.02
C LEU A 106 -0.45 -2.60 -1.66
N SER A 107 0.80 -3.03 -1.45
CA SER A 107 1.54 -2.73 -0.23
C SER A 107 1.91 -1.26 -0.13
N THR A 108 2.34 -0.65 -1.22
CA THR A 108 2.65 0.78 -1.29
C THR A 108 1.43 1.62 -0.90
N VAL A 109 0.26 1.32 -1.48
CA VAL A 109 -0.98 2.02 -1.13
C VAL A 109 -1.37 1.78 0.33
N SER A 110 -1.25 0.55 0.82
CA SER A 110 -1.50 0.22 2.24
C SER A 110 -0.62 1.06 3.18
N ILE A 111 0.68 1.17 2.87
CA ILE A 111 1.64 1.95 3.66
C ILE A 111 1.27 3.43 3.63
N LEU A 112 0.86 3.97 2.48
CA LEU A 112 0.45 5.38 2.37
C LEU A 112 -0.81 5.67 3.20
N ILE A 113 -1.81 4.78 3.17
CA ILE A 113 -2.97 4.86 4.06
C ILE A 113 -2.52 4.85 5.54
N ALA A 114 -1.58 3.97 5.89
CA ALA A 114 -1.07 3.81 7.25
C ALA A 114 -0.23 5.01 7.72
N ARG A 115 0.51 5.68 6.82
CA ARG A 115 1.23 6.93 7.13
C ARG A 115 0.25 8.04 7.47
N LYS A 116 -0.88 8.10 6.78
CA LYS A 116 -2.01 9.01 7.02
C LYS A 116 -3.11 8.36 7.86
N TRP A 117 -2.74 7.52 8.83
CA TRP A 117 -3.73 6.68 9.53
C TRP A 117 -4.71 7.48 10.39
N LYS A 118 -4.19 8.38 11.23
CA LYS A 118 -4.97 9.19 12.19
C LYS A 118 -5.40 10.55 11.63
N THR A 119 -5.50 10.66 10.30
CA THR A 119 -5.85 11.92 9.62
C THR A 119 -7.07 11.72 8.72
N THR A 120 -7.68 12.84 8.33
CA THR A 120 -8.79 12.86 7.37
C THR A 120 -8.31 12.64 5.93
N GLU A 121 -7.03 12.90 5.69
CA GLU A 121 -6.38 12.85 4.39
C GLU A 121 -6.11 11.42 3.91
N LEU A 122 -6.23 11.22 2.60
CA LEU A 122 -5.78 10.02 1.90
C LEU A 122 -4.67 10.37 0.92
N PRO A 123 -3.85 9.40 0.51
CA PRO A 123 -2.89 9.65 -0.56
C PRO A 123 -3.61 9.99 -1.86
N SER A 124 -3.09 10.97 -2.58
CA SER A 124 -3.61 11.30 -3.91
C SER A 124 -3.16 10.27 -4.94
N PRO A 125 -3.87 10.13 -6.09
CA PRO A 125 -3.40 9.27 -7.18
C PRO A 125 -1.97 9.58 -7.61
N ARG A 126 -1.59 10.86 -7.67
CA ARG A 126 -0.24 11.31 -8.00
C ARG A 126 0.80 10.92 -6.94
N GLU A 127 0.44 11.01 -5.66
CA GLU A 127 1.31 10.56 -4.56
C GLU A 127 1.57 9.06 -4.64
N ILE A 128 0.52 8.28 -4.95
CA ILE A 128 0.63 6.85 -5.19
C ILE A 128 1.58 6.56 -6.35
N GLU A 129 1.37 7.18 -7.51
CA GLU A 129 2.23 7.00 -8.69
C GLU A 129 3.68 7.38 -8.40
N ASN A 130 3.94 8.55 -7.80
CA ASN A 130 5.28 9.01 -7.45
C ASN A 130 6.02 8.00 -6.56
N VAL A 131 5.34 7.49 -5.53
CA VAL A 131 5.94 6.53 -4.60
C VAL A 131 6.19 5.20 -5.30
N MET A 132 5.29 4.75 -6.17
CA MET A 132 5.52 3.54 -6.96
C MET A 132 6.71 3.69 -7.90
N THR A 133 6.86 4.82 -8.60
CA THR A 133 8.03 5.12 -9.44
C THR A 133 9.32 5.14 -8.61
N SER A 134 9.33 5.78 -7.44
CA SER A 134 10.51 5.76 -6.57
C SER A 134 10.85 4.37 -6.02
N THR A 135 9.83 3.54 -5.79
CA THR A 135 10.02 2.15 -5.32
C THR A 135 10.58 1.29 -6.44
N GLU A 136 10.16 1.53 -7.69
CA GLU A 136 10.77 0.92 -8.87
C GLU A 136 12.25 1.29 -8.99
N GLU A 137 12.59 2.58 -8.91
CA GLU A 137 13.98 3.05 -8.96
C GLU A 137 14.82 2.40 -7.87
N TYR A 138 14.26 2.28 -6.65
CA TYR A 138 14.92 1.56 -5.57
C TYR A 138 15.08 0.06 -5.85
N GLU A 139 14.04 -0.63 -6.34
CA GLU A 139 14.15 -2.05 -6.73
C GLU A 139 15.18 -2.24 -7.87
N LEU A 140 15.25 -1.31 -8.82
CA LEU A 140 16.24 -1.27 -9.90
C LEU A 140 17.65 -1.04 -9.37
N LEU A 141 17.83 -0.12 -8.43
CA LEU A 141 19.12 0.16 -7.79
C LEU A 141 19.59 -1.04 -6.98
N MET A 142 18.71 -1.59 -6.13
CA MET A 142 18.97 -2.82 -5.37
C MET A 142 19.25 -3.99 -6.30
N TRP A 143 18.57 -4.08 -7.45
CA TRP A 143 18.84 -5.09 -8.47
C TRP A 143 20.18 -4.90 -9.18
N ASN A 144 20.51 -3.66 -9.59
CA ASN A 144 21.80 -3.34 -10.20
C ASN A 144 22.96 -3.57 -9.24
N GLN A 145 22.73 -3.42 -7.93
CA GLN A 145 23.67 -3.78 -6.88
C GLN A 145 23.70 -5.31 -6.64
N ALA A 146 22.58 -6.00 -6.78
CA ALA A 146 22.45 -7.46 -6.68
C ALA A 146 22.87 -8.23 -7.95
N LYS A 147 23.41 -7.54 -8.98
CA LYS A 147 23.96 -8.15 -10.22
C LYS A 147 25.12 -9.13 -10.02
N ILE A 148 25.46 -9.51 -8.79
CA ILE A 148 26.30 -10.68 -8.49
C ILE A 148 25.51 -12.01 -8.65
N GLY A 149 24.19 -12.03 -8.94
CA GLY A 149 23.52 -13.31 -9.24
C GLY A 149 22.09 -13.31 -9.80
N LYS A 150 21.96 -13.54 -11.11
CA LYS A 150 20.95 -14.38 -11.81
C LYS A 150 19.44 -14.24 -11.52
N ILE A 151 18.84 -13.05 -11.44
CA ILE A 151 17.37 -12.89 -11.55
C ILE A 151 17.03 -11.67 -12.43
N SER A 152 16.05 -11.79 -13.34
CA SER A 152 15.63 -10.72 -14.28
C SER A 152 14.67 -9.70 -13.63
N PRO A 153 14.82 -8.36 -13.85
CA PRO A 153 14.00 -7.33 -13.20
C PRO A 153 12.73 -7.05 -14.00
N HIS A 154 11.79 -8.00 -13.95
CA HIS A 154 10.51 -7.90 -14.64
C HIS A 154 9.66 -6.71 -14.13
N THR A 155 9.67 -6.44 -12.82
CA THR A 155 8.97 -5.31 -12.18
C THR A 155 9.30 -3.96 -12.81
N ALA A 156 10.59 -3.69 -12.96
CA ALA A 156 11.08 -2.43 -13.51
C ALA A 156 10.94 -2.31 -15.03
N THR A 157 10.69 -3.42 -15.72
CA THR A 157 10.44 -3.37 -17.16
C THR A 157 8.98 -3.01 -17.41
N MET A 158 8.05 -3.55 -16.62
CA MET A 158 6.62 -3.21 -16.72
C MET A 158 6.34 -1.76 -16.34
N TRP A 159 6.95 -1.25 -15.26
CA TRP A 159 6.79 0.15 -14.87
C TRP A 159 7.39 1.14 -15.88
N ARG A 160 8.60 0.88 -16.43
CA ARG A 160 9.15 1.67 -17.54
C ARG A 160 8.25 1.69 -18.77
N ASN A 161 7.60 0.57 -19.11
CA ASN A 161 6.67 0.52 -20.23
C ASN A 161 5.42 1.36 -19.97
N TYR A 162 4.87 1.31 -18.76
CA TYR A 162 3.78 2.18 -18.33
C TYR A 162 4.14 3.67 -18.44
N LEU A 163 5.29 4.08 -17.90
CA LEU A 163 5.74 5.49 -17.96
C LEU A 163 5.94 5.99 -19.39
N LYS A 164 6.46 5.13 -20.28
CA LYS A 164 6.59 5.47 -21.71
C LYS A 164 5.23 5.70 -22.36
N GLN A 165 4.24 4.87 -22.07
CA GLN A 165 2.88 5.01 -22.59
C GLN A 165 2.20 6.27 -22.03
N ALA A 166 2.31 6.51 -20.72
CA ALA A 166 1.72 7.67 -20.05
C ALA A 166 2.28 9.01 -20.56
N ASN A 167 3.55 9.06 -20.96
CA ASN A 167 4.17 10.26 -21.54
C ASN A 167 3.85 10.48 -23.04
N THR A 168 3.14 9.54 -23.68
CA THR A 168 2.77 9.62 -25.11
C THR A 168 1.29 9.90 -25.36
N GLU A 169 0.43 9.81 -24.34
CA GLU A 169 -0.98 10.21 -24.45
C GLU A 169 -1.09 11.75 -24.41
N PRO A 170 -1.71 12.41 -25.42
CA PRO A 170 -1.89 13.85 -25.40
C PRO A 170 -2.93 14.23 -24.33
N THR A 171 -2.60 15.25 -23.54
CA THR A 171 -3.42 15.87 -22.48
C THR A 171 -4.77 16.35 -22.98
#